data_AF-A0A4U9QW58-F1
#
_entry.id   AF-A0A4U9QW58-F1
#
_cell.length_a   1.000
_cell.length_b   1.000
_cell.length_c   1.000
_cell.angle_alpha   90.00
_cell.angle_beta   90.00
_cell.angle_gamma   90.00
#
_symmetry.space_group_name_H-M   'P 1'
#
loop_
_entity.id
_entity.type
_entity.pdbx_description
1 polymer ?
#
loop_
_entity_poly.entity_id
_entity_poly.type
_entity_poly.pdbx_seq_one_letter_code
_entity_poly.pdbx_strand_id
1 'polypeptide(L)'
;MDKKDVLDVLFEKVKYSNEQMDIIYSLEEAREEWHSASRFFQYVSEPDLVDYAIHREDAAKSKFMYYLSKARDKGIEVNWVYMIG
;
A
#
# COMPACT_ATOMS: atom_id res chain seq x y z
N MET A 1 3.48 -17.43 -7.86
CA MET A 1 4.49 -16.35 -8.00
C MET A 1 4.43 -15.55 -6.71
N ASP A 2 5.55 -15.39 -6.02
CA ASP A 2 5.59 -14.58 -4.80
C ASP A 2 5.38 -13.10 -5.18
N LYS A 3 4.75 -12.31 -4.31
CA LYS A 3 4.57 -10.86 -4.57
C LYS A 3 5.89 -10.13 -4.70
N LYS A 4 6.92 -10.62 -3.99
CA LYS A 4 8.29 -10.13 -4.13
C LYS A 4 8.83 -10.36 -5.53
N ASP A 5 8.61 -11.56 -6.07
CA ASP A 5 9.01 -11.88 -7.44
C ASP A 5 8.33 -10.95 -8.47
N VAL A 6 7.06 -10.60 -8.27
CA VAL A 6 6.31 -9.68 -9.15
C VAL A 6 6.91 -8.27 -9.08
N LEU A 7 7.15 -7.78 -7.87
CA LEU A 7 7.71 -6.44 -7.65
C LEU A 7 9.14 -6.36 -8.18
N ASP A 8 9.96 -7.39 -7.99
CA ASP A 8 11.32 -7.47 -8.51
C ASP A 8 11.32 -7.38 -10.05
N VAL A 9 10.41 -8.08 -10.74
CA VAL A 9 10.25 -7.98 -12.21
C VAL A 9 9.76 -6.59 -12.66
N LEU A 10 8.83 -5.98 -11.92
CA LEU A 10 8.34 -4.62 -12.23
C LEU A 10 9.44 -3.56 -12.08
N PHE A 11 10.36 -3.77 -11.13
CA PHE A 11 11.46 -2.86 -10.85
C PHE A 11 12.81 -3.30 -11.42
N GLU A 12 12.88 -4.38 -12.22
CA GLU A 12 14.11 -4.90 -12.84
C GLU A 12 14.87 -3.83 -13.66
N LYS A 13 14.18 -2.79 -14.13
CA LYS A 13 14.77 -1.67 -14.89
C LYS A 13 15.39 -0.58 -14.01
N VAL A 14 15.09 -0.55 -12.71
CA VAL A 14 15.58 0.46 -11.75
C VAL A 14 16.21 -0.26 -10.55
N LYS A 15 17.54 -0.21 -10.44
CA LYS A 15 18.23 -0.78 -9.27
C LYS A 15 17.98 0.07 -8.02
N TYR A 16 16.91 -0.25 -7.30
CA TYR A 16 16.69 0.24 -5.95
C TYR A 16 17.62 -0.46 -4.95
N SER A 17 18.08 0.28 -3.95
CA SER A 17 18.79 -0.28 -2.80
C SER A 17 17.86 -1.16 -1.95
N ASN A 18 18.42 -2.01 -1.10
CA ASN A 18 17.62 -2.83 -0.18
C ASN A 18 16.66 -1.98 0.68
N GLU A 19 17.12 -0.82 1.16
CA GLU A 19 16.27 0.10 1.93
C GLU A 19 15.09 0.64 1.10
N GLN A 20 15.33 0.98 -0.16
CA GLN A 20 14.26 1.41 -1.07
C GLN A 20 13.28 0.27 -1.38
N MET A 21 13.78 -0.95 -1.55
CA MET A 21 12.94 -2.14 -1.73
C MET A 21 12.06 -2.39 -0.51
N ASP A 22 12.59 -2.28 0.72
CA ASP A 22 11.80 -2.42 1.94
C ASP A 22 10.68 -1.37 2.03
N ILE A 23 10.95 -0.14 1.59
CA ILE A 23 9.95 0.93 1.52
C ILE A 23 8.88 0.62 0.47
N ILE A 24 9.28 0.11 -0.71
CA ILE A 24 8.35 -0.32 -1.77
C ILE A 24 7.45 -1.45 -1.26
N TYR A 25 8.02 -2.45 -0.60
CA TYR A 25 7.27 -3.56 -0.02
C TYR A 25 6.26 -3.08 1.03
N SER A 26 6.71 -2.19 1.92
CA SER A 26 5.84 -1.64 2.96
C SER A 26 4.73 -0.73 2.39
N LEU A 27 5.05 0.02 1.32
CA LEU A 27 4.09 0.86 0.61
C LEU A 27 2.99 0.01 -0.03
N GLU A 28 3.37 -1.07 -0.70
CA GLU A 28 2.41 -1.99 -1.34
C GLU A 28 1.56 -2.72 -0.30
N GLU A 29 2.16 -3.22 0.78
CA GLU A 29 1.41 -3.84 1.88
C GLU A 29 0.38 -2.87 2.48
N ALA A 30 0.77 -1.61 2.72
CA ALA A 30 -0.13 -0.60 3.24
C ALA A 30 -1.25 -0.24 2.24
N ARG A 31 -0.97 -0.27 0.94
CA ARG A 31 -1.97 -0.08 -0.13
C ARG A 31 -3.02 -1.19 -0.09
N GLU A 32 -2.60 -2.44 0.02
CA GLU A 32 -3.50 -3.59 0.09
C GLU A 32 -4.34 -3.59 1.36
N GLU A 33 -3.73 -3.24 2.49
CA GLU A 33 -4.42 -3.06 3.76
C GLU A 33 -5.50 -1.99 3.63
N TRP A 34 -5.18 -0.85 3.01
CA TRP A 34 -6.15 0.21 2.76
C TRP A 34 -7.27 -0.24 1.83
N HIS A 35 -6.96 -0.90 0.70
CA HIS A 35 -8.00 -1.48 -0.16
C HIS A 35 -8.91 -2.48 0.56
N SER A 36 -8.35 -3.31 1.44
CA SER A 36 -9.11 -4.25 2.25
C SER A 36 -10.03 -3.54 3.26
N ALA A 37 -9.53 -2.48 3.91
CA ALA A 37 -10.30 -1.68 4.84
C ALA A 37 -11.42 -0.88 4.14
N SER A 38 -11.15 -0.27 2.98
CA SER A 38 -12.15 0.41 2.16
C SER A 38 -13.24 -0.54 1.69
N ARG A 39 -12.89 -1.77 1.25
CA ARG A 39 -13.89 -2.80 0.93
C ARG A 39 -14.72 -3.16 2.15
N PHE A 40 -14.09 -3.35 3.30
CA PHE A 40 -14.81 -3.65 4.54
C PHE A 40 -15.81 -2.55 4.89
N PHE A 41 -15.40 -1.28 4.84
CA PHE A 41 -16.29 -0.13 5.06
C PHE A 41 -17.42 -0.06 4.03
N GLN A 42 -17.15 -0.37 2.75
CA GLN A 42 -18.18 -0.36 1.71
C GLN A 42 -19.27 -1.43 1.93
N TYR A 43 -18.92 -2.59 2.49
CA TYR A 43 -19.83 -3.74 2.58
C TYR A 43 -20.31 -4.08 3.99
N VAL A 44 -19.81 -3.41 5.03
CA VAL A 44 -20.27 -3.64 6.41
C VAL A 44 -21.76 -3.31 6.52
N SER A 45 -22.53 -4.23 7.10
CA SER A 45 -23.99 -4.10 7.23
C SER A 45 -24.45 -3.97 8.68
N GLU A 46 -23.59 -4.42 9.59
CA GLU A 46 -23.75 -4.39 11.04
C GLU A 46 -23.53 -2.95 11.54
N PRO A 47 -24.57 -2.26 12.04
CA PRO A 47 -24.45 -0.86 12.46
C PRO A 47 -23.36 -0.64 13.52
N ASP A 48 -23.21 -1.59 14.44
CA ASP A 48 -22.21 -1.54 15.52
C ASP A 48 -20.76 -1.65 15.01
N LEU A 49 -20.55 -2.07 13.76
CA LEU A 49 -19.23 -2.21 13.14
C LEU A 49 -18.87 -1.05 12.20
N VAL A 50 -19.79 -0.13 11.92
CA VAL A 50 -19.56 0.99 10.99
C VAL A 50 -18.44 1.90 11.49
N ASP A 51 -18.49 2.31 12.76
CA ASP A 51 -17.44 3.15 13.35
C ASP A 51 -16.08 2.46 13.33
N TYR A 52 -16.05 1.16 13.62
CA TYR A 52 -14.84 0.36 13.50
C TYR A 52 -14.31 0.33 12.06
N ALA A 53 -15.19 0.18 11.07
CA ALA A 53 -14.83 0.16 9.66
C ALA A 53 -14.23 1.51 9.20
N ILE A 54 -14.81 2.64 9.63
CA ILE A 54 -14.30 3.99 9.37
C ILE A 54 -12.89 4.14 9.94
N HIS A 55 -12.71 3.83 11.24
CA HIS A 55 -11.41 3.96 11.89
C HIS A 55 -10.34 3.07 11.27
N ARG A 56 -10.73 1.85 10.87
CA ARG A 56 -9.82 0.93 10.18
C ARG A 56 -9.39 1.47 8.82
N GLU A 57 -10.30 2.03 8.04
CA GLU A 57 -9.97 2.65 6.75
C GLU A 57 -9.04 3.85 6.94
N ASP A 58 -9.34 4.76 7.86
CA ASP A 58 -8.53 5.94 8.13
C ASP A 58 -7.12 5.58 8.61
N ALA A 59 -7.00 4.56 9.47
CA ALA A 59 -5.71 4.07 9.94
C ALA A 59 -4.88 3.48 8.79
N ALA A 60 -5.47 2.63 7.96
CA ALA A 60 -4.79 2.01 6.84
C ALA A 60 -4.37 3.05 5.77
N LYS A 61 -5.24 4.03 5.49
CA LYS A 61 -4.93 5.17 4.61
C LYS A 61 -3.77 5.98 5.16
N SER A 62 -3.76 6.27 6.46
CA SER A 62 -2.67 7.02 7.10
C SER A 62 -1.33 6.28 6.99
N LYS A 63 -1.34 4.96 7.20
CA LYS A 63 -0.16 4.09 7.00
C LYS A 63 0.34 4.12 5.55
N PHE A 64 -0.56 4.03 4.58
CA PHE A 64 -0.20 4.15 3.16
C PHE A 64 0.45 5.50 2.84
N MET A 65 -0.16 6.61 3.28
CA MET A 65 0.38 7.96 3.05
C MET A 65 1.76 8.15 3.69
N TYR A 66 2.01 7.54 4.85
CA TYR A 66 3.31 7.55 5.49
C TYR A 66 4.40 6.89 4.64
N TYR A 67 4.15 5.67 4.14
CA TYR A 67 5.11 4.98 3.28
C TYR A 67 5.27 5.66 1.92
N LEU A 68 4.21 6.29 1.41
CA LEU A 68 4.27 7.06 0.18
C LEU A 68 5.19 8.26 0.32
N SER A 69 5.10 8.99 1.44
CA SER A 69 6.02 10.08 1.74
C SER A 69 7.45 9.57 1.84
N LYS A 70 7.68 8.46 2.55
CA LYS A 70 9.01 7.85 2.65
C LYS A 70 9.60 7.46 1.29
N ALA A 71 8.79 6.89 0.41
CA ALA A 71 9.21 6.51 -0.93
C ALA A 71 9.68 7.73 -1.72
N ARG A 72 8.89 8.82 -1.68
CA ARG A 72 9.25 10.10 -2.30
C ARG A 72 10.54 10.67 -1.74
N ASP A 73 10.70 10.67 -0.41
CA ASP A 73 11.89 11.22 0.25
C ASP A 73 13.17 10.42 -0.08
N LYS A 74 13.01 9.15 -0.48
CA LYS A 74 14.11 8.27 -0.92
C LYS A 74 14.29 8.23 -2.44
N GLY A 75 13.64 9.14 -3.18
CA GLY A 75 13.77 9.24 -4.63
C GLY A 75 13.23 8.02 -5.39
N ILE A 76 12.28 7.30 -4.80
CA ILE A 76 11.61 6.17 -5.46
C ILE A 76 10.57 6.73 -6.41
N GLU A 77 10.69 6.41 -7.70
CA GLU A 77 9.70 6.78 -8.70
C GLU A 77 8.53 5.79 -8.64
N VAL A 78 7.51 6.20 -7.89
CA VAL A 78 6.25 5.47 -7.72
C VAL A 78 5.41 5.68 -8.99
N ASN A 79 5.61 4.84 -10.02
CA ASN A 79 4.74 4.88 -11.20
C ASN A 79 3.40 4.24 -10.88
N TRP A 80 2.42 5.11 -10.61
CA TRP A 80 1.05 4.76 -10.24
C TRP A 80 0.40 3.73 -11.14
N VAL A 81 0.70 3.72 -12.45
CA VAL A 81 0.08 2.80 -13.43
C VAL A 81 0.30 1.32 -13.07
N TYR A 82 1.38 0.98 -12.37
CA TYR A 82 1.70 -0.39 -11.96
C TYR A 82 1.16 -0.77 -10.58
N MET A 83 0.62 0.19 -9.81
CA MET A 83 0.09 -0.01 -8.46
C MET A 83 -1.44 0.03 -8.39
N ILE A 84 -2.16 0.23 -9.50
CA ILE A 84 -3.64 0.24 -9.54
C ILE A 84 -4.23 -1.03 -10.17
N GLY A 85 -3.41 -2.08 -10.33
CA GLY A 85 -3.87 -3.41 -10.77
C GLY A 85 -4.68 -4.12 -9.70
#